data_AF-A0A147BWG6-F1
#
_entry.id   AF-A0A147BWG6-F1
#
_cell.length_a   1.000
_cell.length_b   1.000
_cell.length_c   1.000
_cell.angle_alpha   90.00
_cell.angle_beta   90.00
_cell.angle_gamma   90.00
#
_symmetry.space_group_name_H-M   'P 1'
#
loop_
_entity.id
_entity.type
_entity.pdbx_description
1 polymer ?
#
loop_
_entity_poly.entity_id
_entity_poly.type
_entity_poly.pdbx_seq_one_letter_code
_entity_poly.pdbx_strand_id
1 'polypeptide(L)'
;STLGSDLPDYIGTLEARKNYTIKLLGACGGQSQEYKINEREIFFHNCTYTCVRNNMKLIPKVRRIPTGMICNRDKGTCPSEGNCPLPMC
;
A
#
# COMPACT_ATOMS: atom_id res chain seq x y z
N SER A 1 -1.91 11.44 -13.63
CA SER A 1 -2.27 10.31 -12.75
C SER A 1 -2.35 10.82 -11.32
N THR A 2 -3.50 10.66 -10.67
CA THR A 2 -3.75 11.17 -9.33
C THR A 2 -3.40 10.09 -8.32
N LEU A 3 -2.41 10.35 -7.45
CA LEU A 3 -1.96 9.42 -6.39
C LEU A 3 -3.16 8.93 -5.57
N GLY A 4 -3.32 7.61 -5.46
CA GLY A 4 -4.40 6.97 -4.71
C GLY A 4 -5.67 6.71 -5.52
N SER A 5 -5.69 6.92 -6.84
CA SER A 5 -6.89 6.67 -7.66
C SER A 5 -7.07 5.20 -8.05
N ASP A 6 -5.96 4.45 -8.18
CA ASP A 6 -6.01 2.99 -8.38
C ASP A 6 -6.28 2.25 -7.06
N LEU A 7 -6.22 2.95 -5.92
CA LEU A 7 -6.57 2.37 -4.63
C LEU A 7 -8.10 2.20 -4.51
N PRO A 8 -8.54 1.10 -3.89
CA PRO A 8 -9.95 0.78 -3.78
C PRO A 8 -10.69 1.71 -2.83
N ASP A 9 -11.98 1.93 -3.13
CA ASP A 9 -12.81 2.91 -2.43
C ASP A 9 -13.02 2.65 -0.95
N TYR A 10 -12.84 1.41 -0.51
CA TYR A 10 -13.01 1.06 0.89
C TYR A 10 -11.93 1.59 1.83
N ILE A 11 -10.77 1.99 1.31
CA ILE A 11 -9.75 2.66 2.13
C ILE A 11 -10.29 4.01 2.64
N GLY A 12 -11.20 4.62 1.87
CA GLY A 12 -11.87 5.87 2.21
C GLY A 12 -11.87 6.86 1.04
N THR A 13 -11.86 8.15 1.38
CA THR A 13 -11.83 9.25 0.42
C THR A 13 -10.51 9.30 -0.35
N LEU A 14 -10.48 10.05 -1.46
CA LEU A 14 -9.26 10.28 -2.25
C LEU A 14 -8.09 10.75 -1.37
N GLU A 15 -8.36 11.56 -0.35
CA GLU A 15 -7.35 12.06 0.58
C GLU A 15 -6.81 10.95 1.50
N ALA A 16 -7.67 10.06 1.99
CA ALA A 16 -7.26 8.87 2.75
C ALA A 16 -6.38 7.96 1.90
N ARG A 17 -6.75 7.73 0.64
CA ARG A 17 -5.97 6.96 -0.34
C ARG A 17 -4.62 7.61 -0.63
N LYS A 18 -4.60 8.93 -0.82
CA LYS A 18 -3.35 9.68 -1.02
C LYS A 18 -2.41 9.53 0.18
N ASN A 19 -2.94 9.66 1.41
CA ASN A 19 -2.17 9.44 2.64
C ASN A 19 -1.70 7.99 2.78
N TYR A 20 -2.51 7.03 2.35
CA TYR A 20 -2.15 5.61 2.32
C TYR A 20 -0.93 5.38 1.43
N THR A 21 -0.98 5.89 0.20
CA THR A 21 0.13 5.84 -0.76
C THR A 21 1.37 6.52 -0.18
N ILE A 22 1.27 7.72 0.42
CA ILE A 22 2.41 8.42 1.02
C ILE A 22 3.10 7.57 2.11
N LYS A 23 2.31 6.93 2.98
CA LYS A 23 2.86 6.06 4.04
C LYS A 23 3.57 4.83 3.46
N LEU A 24 2.99 4.19 2.43
CA LEU A 24 3.65 3.09 1.71
C LEU A 24 4.97 3.54 1.07
N LEU A 25 4.97 4.72 0.45
CA LEU A 25 6.15 5.35 -0.14
C LEU A 25 7.24 5.57 0.92
N GLY A 26 6.88 6.12 2.08
CA GLY A 26 7.78 6.28 3.21
C GLY A 26 8.38 4.94 3.66
N ALA A 27 7.55 3.90 3.73
CA ALA A 27 7.98 2.55 4.07
C ALA A 27 8.83 1.87 2.98
N CYS A 28 8.83 2.33 1.71
CA CYS A 28 9.71 1.80 0.66
C CYS A 28 11.19 2.17 0.84
N GLY A 29 11.48 3.34 1.41
CA GLY A 29 12.86 3.83 1.46
C GLY A 29 13.04 5.31 1.76
N GLY A 30 12.03 5.99 2.33
CA GLY A 30 12.12 7.41 2.66
C GLY A 30 11.88 8.34 1.46
N GLN A 31 11.63 9.62 1.78
CA GLN A 31 11.05 10.70 0.96
C GLN A 31 11.71 11.03 -0.39
N SER A 32 12.74 10.30 -0.82
CA SER A 32 13.37 10.52 -2.12
C SER A 32 12.40 10.08 -3.23
N GLN A 33 12.07 10.99 -4.15
CA GLN A 33 11.31 10.76 -5.39
C GLN A 33 11.84 9.61 -6.28
N GLU A 34 12.93 8.96 -5.88
CA GLU A 34 13.48 7.74 -6.46
C GLU A 34 12.56 6.52 -6.32
N TYR A 35 11.62 6.49 -5.39
CA TYR A 35 10.72 5.35 -5.20
C TYR A 35 9.31 5.68 -5.72
N LYS A 36 8.75 4.79 -6.52
CA LYS A 36 7.32 4.78 -6.90
C LYS A 36 6.69 3.52 -6.36
N ILE A 37 5.40 3.57 -6.11
CA ILE A 37 4.61 2.40 -5.72
C ILE A 37 3.74 2.02 -6.89
N ASN A 38 3.66 0.73 -7.18
CA ASN A 38 2.73 0.26 -8.18
C ASN A 38 1.38 0.01 -7.50
N GLU A 39 0.46 0.97 -7.62
CA GLU A 39 -0.88 0.89 -7.02
C GLU A 39 -1.68 -0.33 -7.50
N ARG A 40 -1.35 -0.83 -8.70
CA ARG A 40 -1.92 -2.06 -9.28
C ARG A 40 -1.37 -3.35 -8.68
N GLU A 41 -0.18 -3.32 -8.09
CA GLU A 41 0.46 -4.47 -7.44
C GLU A 41 0.42 -4.32 -5.91
N ILE A 42 -0.72 -3.85 -5.38
CA ILE A 42 -1.00 -3.83 -3.95
C ILE A 42 -1.92 -5.00 -3.63
N PHE A 43 -1.38 -5.97 -2.90
CA PHE A 43 -2.10 -7.14 -2.43
C PHE A 43 -2.61 -6.91 -1.01
N PHE A 44 -3.79 -6.30 -0.90
CA PHE A 44 -4.42 -6.03 0.40
C PHE A 44 -4.67 -7.31 1.21
N HIS A 45 -5.04 -8.41 0.55
CA HIS A 45 -5.28 -9.69 1.22
C HIS A 45 -4.03 -10.23 1.96
N ASN A 46 -2.85 -10.08 1.36
CA ASN A 46 -1.57 -10.49 1.95
C ASN A 46 -0.88 -9.34 2.70
N CYS A 47 -1.50 -8.15 2.75
CA CYS A 47 -0.87 -6.95 3.26
C CYS A 47 0.51 -6.71 2.65
N THR A 48 0.67 -6.95 1.35
CA THR A 48 1.92 -6.75 0.61
C THR A 48 1.74 -5.79 -0.55
N TYR A 49 2.82 -5.14 -0.95
CA TYR A 49 2.80 -4.18 -2.05
C TYR A 49 4.18 -4.12 -2.72
N THR A 50 4.20 -3.78 -4.00
CA THR A 50 5.44 -3.66 -4.77
C THR A 50 5.92 -2.20 -4.82
N CYS A 51 7.08 -1.96 -4.23
CA CYS A 51 7.86 -0.74 -4.39
C CYS A 51 8.73 -0.84 -5.64
N VAL A 52 8.62 0.10 -6.57
CA VAL A 52 9.48 0.17 -7.75
C VAL A 52 10.44 1.34 -7.58
N ARG A 53 11.75 1.09 -7.56
CA ARG A 53 12.73 2.18 -7.58
C ARG A 53 12.87 2.70 -9.02
N ASN A 54 12.61 3.98 -9.23
CA ASN A 54 12.82 4.73 -10.48
C ASN A 54 14.30 5.10 -10.69
N ASN A 55 15.22 4.23 -10.29
CA ASN A 55 16.62 4.36 -10.71
C ASN A 55 16.80 3.63 -12.05
N MET A 56 17.89 3.82 -12.78
CA MET A 56 18.15 3.24 -14.12
C MET A 56 17.84 1.73 -14.29
N LYS A 57 17.69 0.99 -13.19
CA LYS A 57 17.04 -0.33 -13.15
C LYS A 57 15.74 -0.24 -12.33
N LEU A 58 14.59 -0.49 -12.98
CA LEU A 58 13.34 -0.77 -12.27
C LEU A 58 13.53 -2.06 -11.47
N ILE A 59 13.90 -1.93 -10.20
CA ILE A 59 13.96 -3.07 -9.28
C ILE A 59 12.66 -3.06 -8.48
N PRO A 60 11.69 -3.92 -8.82
CA PRO A 60 10.52 -4.13 -7.97
C PRO A 60 10.98 -4.82 -6.69
N LYS A 61 10.63 -4.23 -5.55
CA LYS A 61 10.81 -4.78 -4.21
C LYS A 61 9.45 -4.95 -3.59
N VAL A 62 9.06 -6.20 -3.37
CA VAL A 62 7.87 -6.51 -2.58
C VAL A 62 8.16 -6.17 -1.12
N ARG A 63 7.32 -5.35 -0.53
CA ARG A 63 7.33 -5.00 0.89
C ARG A 63 5.98 -5.28 1.52
N ARG A 64 5.97 -5.31 2.84
CA ARG A 64 4.77 -5.49 3.66
C ARG A 64 4.17 -4.15 4.04
N ILE A 65 2.87 -4.01 3.86
CA ILE A 65 2.07 -2.87 4.26
C ILE A 65 2.23 -2.68 5.79
N PRO A 66 2.47 -1.45 6.28
CA PRO A 66 2.59 -1.18 7.71
C PRO A 66 1.37 -1.63 8.51
N THR A 67 1.60 -2.08 9.75
CA THR A 67 0.52 -2.43 10.69
C THR A 67 -0.44 -1.26 10.91
N GLY A 68 -1.74 -1.54 10.98
CA GLY A 68 -2.78 -0.53 11.20
C GLY A 68 -3.31 0.14 9.92
N MET A 69 -2.91 -0.35 8.74
CA MET A 69 -3.47 0.08 7.46
C MET A 69 -4.68 -0.74 7.04
N ILE A 70 -5.70 -0.08 6.49
CA ILE A 70 -6.92 -0.73 6.00
C ILE A 70 -6.62 -1.63 4.81
N CYS A 71 -7.05 -2.88 4.89
CA CYS A 71 -6.88 -3.89 3.85
C CYS A 71 -8.20 -4.55 3.40
N ASN A 72 -9.34 -4.21 4.02
CA ASN A 72 -10.65 -4.73 3.63
C ASN A 72 -11.76 -3.65 3.77
N ARG A 73 -12.88 -3.87 3.08
CA ARG A 73 -14.18 -3.19 3.21
C ARG A 73 -14.69 -3.11 4.64
N ASP A 74 -14.44 -4.13 5.46
CA ASP A 74 -14.79 -4.14 6.89
C ASP A 74 -13.91 -3.24 7.77
N LYS A 75 -13.06 -2.40 7.15
CA LYS A 75 -12.02 -1.62 7.84
C LYS A 75 -11.03 -2.51 8.61
N GLY A 76 -10.92 -3.78 8.21
CA GLY A 76 -9.91 -4.69 8.70
C GLY A 76 -8.52 -4.10 8.46
N THR A 77 -7.66 -4.16 9.48
CA THR A 77 -6.32 -3.59 9.42
C THR A 77 -5.26 -4.66 9.30
N CYS A 78 -4.20 -4.39 8.54
CA CYS A 78 -3.06 -5.28 8.43
C CYS A 78 -2.40 -5.54 9.79
N PRO A 79 -2.21 -6.81 10.19
CA PRO A 79 -1.46 -7.18 11.39
C PRO A 79 0.05 -7.10 11.13
N SER A 80 0.85 -7.11 12.20
CA SER A 80 2.32 -7.12 12.09
C SER A 80 2.85 -8.30 11.29
N GLU A 81 2.22 -9.47 11.42
CA GLU A 81 2.52 -10.69 10.66
C GLU A 81 1.22 -11.38 10.21
N GLY A 82 1.25 -12.07 9.06
CA GLY A 82 0.10 -12.78 8.48
C GLY A 82 -0.70 -11.97 7.45
N ASN A 83 -1.91 -12.44 7.13
CA ASN A 83 -2.79 -11.85 6.12
C ASN A 83 -3.76 -10.84 6.74
N CYS A 84 -4.45 -10.06 5.90
CA CYS A 84 -5.52 -9.18 6.34
C CYS A 84 -6.56 -10.02 7.12
N PRO A 85 -6.98 -9.60 8.33
CA PRO A 85 -8.00 -10.32 9.07
C PRO A 85 -9.26 -10.36 8.22
N LEU A 86 -9.69 -11.57 7.88
CA LEU A 86 -11.00 -11.76 7.27
C LEU A 86 -12.05 -11.38 8.32
N PRO A 87 -13.15 -10.73 7.90
CA PRO A 87 -14.27 -10.53 8.80
C PRO A 87 -14.67 -11.92 9.30
N MET A 88 -14.67 -12.08 10.62
CA MET A 88 -15.23 -13.28 11.23
C MET A 88 -16.69 -13.31 10.82
N CYS A 89 -17.03 -14.21 9.89
CA CYS A 89 -18.40 -14.49 9.47
C CYS A 89 -19.24 -15.00 10.65
#